data_AF-A0AAU0RM52-F1
#
_entry.id   AF-A0AAU0RM52-F1
#
_cell.length_a   1.000
_cell.length_b   1.000
_cell.length_c   1.000
_cell.angle_alpha   90.00
_cell.angle_beta   90.00
_cell.angle_gamma   90.00
#
_symmetry.space_group_name_H-M   'P 1'
#
loop_
_entity.id
_entity.type
_entity.pdbx_description
1 polymer ?
#
loop_
_entity_poly.entity_id
_entity_poly.type
_entity_poly.pdbx_seq_one_letter_code
_entity_poly.pdbx_strand_id
1 'polypeptide(L)'
;MKKVLIIIVGIVLFVWVLRSDCHRKNQTNKLALENLDLQLTGIVENVENGDNFHGYGIVRLRIVSSNIQTYDPRGKLQYYFCVIKDGVAEVYDHASTSNTFVGDTLVYNTKEKKGAIIKNGKKTQEGSIGVSTEDAYYRYIERKTIFK
;
A
#
# COMPACT_ATOMS: atom_id res chain seq x y z
N MET A 1 -28.85 1.95 -38.85
CA MET A 1 -27.92 3.08 -38.58
C MET A 1 -28.00 3.60 -37.14
N LYS A 2 -29.15 4.07 -36.63
CA LYS A 2 -29.27 4.59 -35.24
C LYS A 2 -28.79 3.63 -34.13
N LYS A 3 -29.11 2.33 -34.23
CA LYS A 3 -28.67 1.31 -33.25
C LYS A 3 -27.14 1.11 -33.23
N VAL A 4 -26.47 1.22 -34.38
CA VAL A 4 -25.01 1.07 -34.49
C VAL A 4 -24.30 2.26 -33.84
N LEU A 5 -24.83 3.48 -34.03
CA LEU A 5 -24.29 4.70 -33.41
C LEU A 5 -24.34 4.62 -31.88
N ILE A 6 -25.45 4.13 -31.31
CA ILE A 6 -25.60 3.98 -29.85
C ILE A 6 -24.57 2.99 -29.27
N ILE A 7 -24.33 1.88 -29.96
CA ILE A 7 -23.32 0.88 -29.52
C ILE A 7 -21.93 1.50 -29.54
N ILE A 8 -21.57 2.24 -30.60
CA ILE A 8 -20.26 2.90 -30.70
C ILE A 8 -20.07 3.92 -29.57
N VAL A 9 -21.09 4.76 -29.30
CA VAL A 9 -21.02 5.74 -28.19
C VAL A 9 -20.86 5.03 -26.84
N GLY A 10 -21.59 3.93 -26.62
CA GLY A 10 -21.46 3.13 -25.40
C GLY A 10 -20.06 2.56 -25.21
N ILE A 11 -19.45 2.02 -26.27
CA ILE A 11 -18.07 1.49 -26.22
C ILE A 11 -17.08 2.62 -25.93
N VAL A 12 -17.21 3.77 -26.58
CA VAL A 12 -16.32 4.92 -26.37
C VAL A 12 -16.40 5.42 -24.92
N LEU A 13 -17.62 5.56 -24.37
CA LEU A 13 -17.81 5.94 -22.96
C LEU A 13 -17.22 4.90 -22.01
N PHE A 14 -17.43 3.61 -22.27
CA PHE A 14 -16.89 2.53 -21.45
C PHE A 14 -15.35 2.54 -21.45
N VAL A 15 -14.72 2.67 -22.63
CA VAL A 15 -13.26 2.78 -22.75
C VAL A 15 -12.75 4.03 -22.02
N TRP A 16 -13.46 5.16 -22.09
CA TRP A 16 -13.10 6.39 -21.40
C TRP A 16 -13.14 6.22 -19.87
N VAL A 17 -14.17 5.58 -19.32
CA VAL A 17 -14.28 5.27 -17.88
C VAL A 17 -13.12 4.39 -17.42
N LEU A 18 -12.84 3.29 -18.14
CA LEU A 18 -11.73 2.39 -17.81
C LEU A 18 -10.37 3.12 -17.81
N ARG A 19 -10.16 4.03 -18.77
CA ARG A 19 -8.92 4.79 -18.87
C ARG A 19 -8.78 5.78 -17.72
N SER A 20 -9.87 6.41 -17.31
CA SER A 20 -9.91 7.34 -16.17
C SER A 20 -9.54 6.64 -14.86
N ASP A 21 -10.10 5.45 -14.62
CA ASP A 21 -9.79 4.67 -13.41
C ASP A 21 -8.33 4.22 -13.34
N CYS A 22 -7.76 3.78 -14.46
CA CYS A 22 -6.35 3.40 -14.53
C CYS A 22 -5.43 4.61 -14.28
N HIS A 23 -5.77 5.77 -14.85
CA HIS A 23 -5.03 7.01 -14.62
C HIS A 23 -5.06 7.42 -13.14
N ARG A 24 -6.23 7.32 -12.49
CA ARG A 24 -6.38 7.64 -11.07
C ARG A 24 -5.52 6.73 -10.19
N LYS A 25 -5.51 5.41 -10.43
CA LYS A 25 -4.67 4.46 -9.69
C LYS A 25 -3.18 4.76 -9.83
N ASN A 26 -2.72 5.09 -11.03
CA ASN A 26 -1.32 5.47 -11.26
C ASN A 26 -0.93 6.76 -10.53
N GLN A 27 -1.82 7.76 -10.51
CA GLN A 27 -1.58 9.00 -9.75
C GLN A 27 -1.51 8.74 -8.24
N THR A 28 -2.41 7.92 -7.71
CA THR A 28 -2.38 7.53 -6.28
C THR A 28 -1.06 6.85 -5.92
N ASN A 29 -0.64 5.84 -6.68
CA ASN A 29 0.64 5.16 -6.42
C ASN A 29 1.83 6.13 -6.53
N LYS A 30 1.82 7.04 -7.50
CA LYS A 30 2.88 8.05 -7.61
C LYS A 30 2.95 8.94 -6.37
N LEU A 31 1.81 9.44 -5.89
CA LEU A 31 1.77 10.32 -4.71
C LEU A 31 2.10 9.58 -3.41
N ALA A 32 1.57 8.39 -3.22
CA ALA A 32 1.66 7.65 -1.97
C ALA A 32 2.92 6.77 -1.85
N LEU A 33 3.61 6.47 -2.96
CA LEU A 33 4.83 5.65 -2.98
C LEU A 33 6.02 6.40 -3.58
N GLU A 34 5.94 6.78 -4.85
CA GLU A 34 7.13 7.29 -5.56
C GLU A 34 7.61 8.62 -4.99
N ASN A 35 6.67 9.55 -4.74
CA ASN A 35 6.97 10.86 -4.14
C ASN A 35 7.37 10.76 -2.66
N LEU A 36 7.00 9.67 -1.98
CA LEU A 36 7.40 9.44 -0.60
C LEU A 36 8.91 9.12 -0.50
N ASP A 37 9.51 8.49 -1.52
CA ASP A 37 10.94 8.11 -1.56
C ASP A 37 11.45 7.48 -0.25
N LEU A 38 10.65 6.58 0.33
CA LEU A 38 10.96 5.90 1.58
C LEU A 38 11.82 4.67 1.31
N GLN A 39 12.91 4.59 2.06
CA GLN A 39 13.71 3.40 2.28
C GLN A 39 13.54 3.02 3.75
N LEU A 40 12.98 1.84 4.00
CA LEU A 40 12.63 1.39 5.34
C LEU A 40 13.04 -0.07 5.52
N THR A 41 13.76 -0.34 6.61
CA THR A 41 14.01 -1.69 7.12
C THR A 41 13.45 -1.76 8.53
N GLY A 42 12.58 -2.73 8.79
CA GLY A 42 11.94 -2.89 10.08
C GLY A 42 11.69 -4.35 10.44
N ILE A 43 11.61 -4.63 11.74
CA ILE A 43 11.29 -5.94 12.27
C ILE A 43 9.80 -5.99 12.58
N VAL A 44 9.11 -7.04 12.12
CA VAL A 44 7.69 -7.23 12.32
C VAL A 44 7.39 -7.48 13.79
N GLU A 45 6.60 -6.61 14.40
CA GLU A 45 6.11 -6.78 15.77
C GLU A 45 4.68 -7.32 15.80
N ASN A 46 3.88 -6.98 14.78
CA ASN A 46 2.51 -7.43 14.69
C ASN A 46 2.01 -7.43 13.24
N VAL A 47 1.12 -8.37 12.93
CA VAL A 47 0.43 -8.49 11.64
C VAL A 47 -1.06 -8.58 11.91
N GLU A 48 -1.84 -7.68 11.34
CA GLU A 48 -3.31 -7.67 11.42
C GLU A 48 -3.90 -7.84 10.03
N ASN A 49 -4.36 -9.05 9.72
CA ASN A 49 -4.93 -9.38 8.42
C ASN A 49 -6.26 -8.67 8.20
N GLY A 50 -6.41 -8.01 7.05
CA GLY A 50 -7.69 -7.51 6.59
C GLY A 50 -8.41 -8.62 5.82
N ASP A 51 -9.09 -9.52 6.53
CA ASP A 51 -9.70 -10.75 5.98
C ASP A 51 -10.66 -10.52 4.79
N ASN A 52 -11.11 -9.28 4.55
CA ASN A 52 -12.01 -8.89 3.46
C ASN A 52 -11.40 -7.92 2.44
N PHE A 53 -10.09 -7.70 2.45
CA PHE A 53 -9.43 -6.70 1.62
C PHE A 53 -8.36 -7.31 0.72
N HIS A 54 -8.65 -8.44 0.06
CA HIS A 54 -7.72 -9.05 -0.91
C HIS A 54 -6.29 -9.27 -0.40
N GLY A 55 -6.18 -9.60 0.89
CA GLY A 55 -4.94 -9.86 1.60
C GLY A 55 -4.17 -8.63 2.06
N TYR A 56 -4.71 -7.43 1.87
CA TYR A 56 -4.24 -6.23 2.55
C TYR A 56 -4.48 -6.32 4.06
N GLY A 57 -3.60 -5.69 4.83
CA GLY A 57 -3.69 -5.61 6.27
C GLY A 57 -2.71 -4.60 6.84
N ILE A 58 -2.61 -4.59 8.17
CA ILE A 58 -1.72 -3.68 8.89
C ILE A 58 -0.52 -4.47 9.37
N VAL A 59 0.68 -4.06 8.95
CA VAL A 59 1.93 -4.62 9.44
C VAL A 59 2.64 -3.57 10.29
N ARG A 60 2.88 -3.89 11.56
CA ARG A 60 3.58 -3.02 12.51
C ARG A 60 5.04 -3.41 12.56
N LEU A 61 5.89 -2.42 12.36
CA LEU A 61 7.33 -2.60 12.28
C LEU A 61 8.01 -1.74 13.34
N ARG A 62 8.92 -2.36 14.09
CA ARG A 62 9.95 -1.60 14.79
C ARG A 62 11.05 -1.26 13.80
N ILE A 63 11.32 0.04 13.66
CA ILE A 63 12.26 0.53 12.66
C ILE A 63 13.68 0.14 13.07
N VAL A 64 14.41 -0.49 12.13
CA VAL A 64 15.85 -0.75 12.24
C VAL A 64 16.63 0.35 11.54
N SER A 65 16.18 0.75 10.35
CA SER A 65 16.75 1.85 9.58
C SER A 65 15.68 2.48 8.71
N SER A 66 15.67 3.80 8.62
CA SER A 66 14.88 4.53 7.64
C SER A 66 15.51 5.87 7.28
N ASN A 67 15.36 6.28 6.03
CA ASN A 67 15.69 7.64 5.61
C ASN A 67 14.64 8.68 6.06
N ILE A 68 13.45 8.25 6.50
CA ILE A 68 12.38 9.12 7.00
C ILE A 68 12.00 8.72 8.43
N GLN A 69 12.18 9.63 9.38
CA GLN A 69 11.97 9.35 10.81
C GLN A 69 10.52 9.60 11.27
N THR A 70 9.79 10.47 10.58
CA THR A 70 8.41 10.79 10.90
C THR A 70 7.65 11.11 9.62
N TYR A 71 6.50 10.49 9.46
CA TYR A 71 5.64 10.66 8.30
C TYR A 71 4.19 10.35 8.66
N ASP A 72 3.33 11.34 8.51
CA ASP A 72 1.89 11.18 8.69
C ASP A 72 1.15 11.88 7.53
N PRO A 73 0.66 11.10 6.56
CA PRO A 73 -0.10 11.62 5.43
C PRO A 73 -1.60 11.75 5.70
N ARG A 74 -2.07 11.37 6.90
CA ARG A 74 -3.50 11.43 7.23
C ARG A 74 -3.98 12.87 7.16
N GLY A 75 -5.13 13.07 6.52
CA GLY A 75 -5.68 14.40 6.20
C GLY A 75 -5.03 15.10 5.00
N LYS A 76 -3.95 14.57 4.42
CA LYS A 76 -3.31 15.10 3.19
C LYS A 76 -3.54 14.20 1.99
N LEU A 77 -3.50 12.88 2.20
CA LEU A 77 -3.73 11.87 1.17
C LEU A 77 -4.94 11.02 1.55
N GLN A 78 -5.81 10.75 0.57
CA GLN A 78 -6.94 9.82 0.75
C GLN A 78 -6.47 8.38 0.94
N TYR A 79 -5.41 8.00 0.20
CA TYR A 79 -4.81 6.68 0.26
C TYR A 79 -3.31 6.83 0.46
N TYR A 80 -2.75 6.05 1.39
CA TYR A 80 -1.35 6.14 1.81
C TYR A 80 -0.78 4.77 2.16
N PHE A 81 0.53 4.63 1.97
CA PHE A 81 1.24 3.37 2.17
C PHE A 81 1.57 3.07 3.63
N CYS A 82 1.95 4.08 4.41
CA CYS A 82 2.34 3.90 5.80
C CYS A 82 2.15 5.16 6.65
N VAL A 83 2.23 4.99 7.96
CA VAL A 83 2.45 6.05 8.95
C VAL A 83 3.71 5.69 9.74
N ILE A 84 4.57 6.67 9.99
CA ILE A 84 5.85 6.53 10.72
C ILE A 84 5.86 7.52 11.88
N LYS A 85 5.97 7.02 13.10
CA LYS A 85 6.03 7.85 14.30
C LYS A 85 6.72 7.09 15.44
N ASP A 86 7.54 7.79 16.23
CA ASP A 86 8.17 7.29 17.45
C ASP A 86 8.93 5.95 17.27
N GLY A 87 9.67 5.80 16.16
CA GLY A 87 10.46 4.60 15.87
C GLY A 87 9.64 3.39 15.41
N VAL A 88 8.34 3.57 15.17
CA VAL A 88 7.42 2.56 14.68
C VAL A 88 6.85 2.97 13.31
N ALA A 89 6.70 2.00 12.43
CA ALA A 89 5.99 2.16 11.16
C ALA A 89 4.77 1.21 11.11
N GLU A 90 3.59 1.73 10.79
CA GLU A 90 2.46 0.93 10.32
C GLU A 90 2.44 0.97 8.80
N VAL A 91 2.67 -0.18 8.17
CA VAL A 91 2.59 -0.36 6.72
C VAL A 91 1.26 -1.00 6.36
N TYR A 92 0.59 -0.44 5.35
CA TYR A 92 -0.73 -0.85 4.89
C TYR A 92 -0.63 -1.58 3.55
N ASP A 93 -0.14 -2.81 3.58
CA ASP A 93 0.17 -3.60 2.39
C ASP A 93 -0.39 -5.02 2.55
N HIS A 94 -0.10 -5.89 1.59
CA HIS A 94 -0.46 -7.30 1.56
C HIS A 94 0.12 -8.11 2.73
N ALA A 95 -0.53 -8.05 3.89
CA ALA A 95 -0.13 -8.70 5.13
C ALA A 95 -0.26 -10.23 5.11
N SER A 96 -1.25 -10.78 4.39
CA SER A 96 -1.58 -12.21 4.46
C SER A 96 -1.02 -13.05 3.32
N THR A 97 -0.79 -12.46 2.13
CA THR A 97 -0.22 -13.18 0.97
C THR A 97 1.30 -13.27 1.01
N SER A 98 1.94 -12.55 1.93
CA SER A 98 3.38 -12.44 2.05
C SER A 98 4.04 -13.52 2.93
N ASN A 99 3.28 -14.39 3.60
CA ASN A 99 3.82 -15.30 4.64
C ASN A 99 4.71 -14.54 5.64
N THR A 100 4.32 -13.32 6.00
CA THR A 100 5.04 -12.47 6.96
C THR A 100 4.64 -12.86 8.38
N PHE A 101 5.64 -13.10 9.23
CA PHE A 101 5.45 -13.45 10.64
C PHE A 101 6.17 -12.46 11.55
N VAL A 102 5.73 -12.41 12.80
CA VAL A 102 6.42 -11.64 13.85
C VAL A 102 7.87 -12.11 13.96
N GLY A 103 8.81 -11.16 14.02
CA GLY A 103 10.24 -11.40 14.03
C GLY A 103 10.91 -11.38 12.64
N ASP A 104 10.12 -11.47 11.55
CA ASP A 104 10.67 -11.29 10.21
C ASP A 104 11.18 -9.85 10.02
N THR A 105 12.15 -9.67 9.13
CA THR A 105 12.60 -8.33 8.72
C THR A 105 12.00 -7.98 7.38
N LEU A 106 11.31 -6.84 7.29
CA LEU A 106 10.81 -6.29 6.04
C LEU A 106 11.68 -5.15 5.56
N VAL A 107 11.88 -5.09 4.24
CA VAL A 107 12.60 -4.03 3.56
C VAL A 107 11.69 -3.43 2.49
N TYR A 108 11.57 -2.11 2.48
CA TYR A 108 10.73 -1.36 1.54
C TYR A 108 11.55 -0.27 0.83
N ASN A 109 11.31 -0.14 -0.47
CA ASN A 109 11.75 0.99 -1.29
C ASN A 109 10.56 1.49 -2.11
N THR A 110 9.96 2.61 -1.70
CA THR A 110 8.72 3.11 -2.31
C THR A 110 8.94 3.78 -3.66
N LYS A 111 10.13 4.31 -3.92
CA LYS A 111 10.52 4.87 -5.21
C LYS A 111 10.59 3.81 -6.29
N GLU A 112 11.17 2.65 -5.96
CA GLU A 112 11.21 1.49 -6.85
C GLU A 112 9.94 0.64 -6.80
N LYS A 113 9.02 0.92 -5.86
CA LYS A 113 7.82 0.14 -5.57
C LYS A 113 8.14 -1.32 -5.28
N LYS A 114 9.17 -1.56 -4.46
CA LYS A 114 9.62 -2.90 -4.08
C LYS A 114 9.54 -3.12 -2.58
N GLY A 115 9.18 -4.35 -2.22
CA GLY A 115 9.20 -4.87 -0.86
C GLY A 115 9.92 -6.22 -0.84
N ALA A 116 10.56 -6.54 0.27
CA ALA A 116 11.20 -7.83 0.48
C ALA A 116 11.10 -8.31 1.92
N ILE A 117 11.12 -9.63 2.08
CA ILE A 117 11.16 -10.30 3.37
C ILE A 117 12.52 -10.95 3.54
N ILE A 118 13.15 -10.70 4.69
CA ILE A 118 14.40 -11.33 5.10
C ILE A 118 14.09 -12.25 6.29
N LYS A 119 14.36 -13.54 6.10
CA LYS A 119 14.23 -14.58 7.12
C LYS A 119 15.61 -15.17 7.39
N ASN A 120 16.02 -15.22 8.66
CA ASN A 120 17.34 -15.73 9.05
C ASN A 120 18.51 -15.10 8.26
N GLY A 121 18.44 -13.79 8.01
CA GLY A 121 19.45 -13.05 7.25
C GLY A 121 19.47 -13.29 5.73
N LYS A 122 18.56 -14.11 5.19
CA LYS A 122 18.43 -14.37 3.74
C LYS A 122 17.17 -13.73 3.18
N LYS A 123 17.29 -13.06 2.03
CA LYS A 123 16.15 -12.53 1.27
C LYS A 123 15.35 -13.72 0.71
N THR A 124 14.12 -13.91 1.20
CA THR A 124 13.29 -15.07 0.82
C THR A 124 12.22 -14.74 -0.21
N GLN A 125 11.78 -13.48 -0.27
CA GLN A 125 10.75 -13.04 -1.18
C GLN A 125 10.97 -11.58 -1.57
N GLU A 126 10.74 -11.27 -2.85
CA GLU A 126 10.70 -9.91 -3.39
C GLU A 126 9.39 -9.75 -4.16
N GLY A 127 8.75 -8.61 -3.98
CA GLY A 127 7.48 -8.30 -4.63
C GLY A 127 7.34 -6.81 -4.90
N SER A 128 6.41 -6.48 -5.77
CA SER A 128 5.96 -5.11 -5.95
C SER A 128 5.05 -4.70 -4.79
N ILE A 129 5.20 -3.48 -4.29
CA ILE A 129 4.27 -2.90 -3.33
C ILE A 129 3.26 -1.99 -4.02
N GLY A 130 2.09 -1.86 -3.42
CA GLY A 130 1.00 -1.04 -3.93
C GLY A 130 0.21 -0.39 -2.81
N VAL A 131 -0.64 0.57 -3.19
CA VAL A 131 -1.58 1.20 -2.28
C VAL A 131 -2.99 0.78 -2.70
N SER A 132 -3.76 0.23 -1.76
CA SER A 132 -5.17 -0.04 -2.00
C SER A 132 -5.91 1.27 -2.26
N THR A 133 -6.91 1.23 -3.13
CA THR A 133 -7.78 2.39 -3.45
C THR A 133 -9.22 2.14 -2.98
N GLU A 134 -9.39 1.23 -2.03
CA GLU A 134 -10.69 0.87 -1.47
C GLU A 134 -10.98 1.67 -0.19
N ASP A 135 -11.99 2.53 -0.21
CA ASP A 135 -12.35 3.35 0.96
C ASP A 135 -12.72 2.51 2.19
N ALA A 136 -13.31 1.31 1.97
CA ALA A 136 -13.64 0.41 3.06
C ALA A 136 -12.39 -0.08 3.82
N TYR A 137 -11.27 -0.25 3.12
CA TYR A 137 -9.99 -0.60 3.71
C TYR A 137 -9.41 0.54 4.54
N TYR A 138 -9.47 1.78 4.06
CA TYR A 138 -8.99 2.93 4.83
C TYR A 138 -9.85 3.22 6.07
N ARG A 139 -11.17 3.03 5.99
CA ARG A 139 -12.02 3.03 7.19
C ARG A 139 -11.65 1.92 8.17
N TYR A 140 -11.18 0.77 7.69
CA TYR A 140 -10.67 -0.30 8.54
C TYR A 140 -9.36 0.12 9.22
N ILE A 141 -8.42 0.71 8.49
CA ILE A 141 -7.17 1.27 9.02
C ILE A 141 -7.46 2.29 10.11
N GLU A 142 -8.36 3.26 9.88
CA GLU A 142 -8.72 4.30 10.86
C GLU A 142 -9.22 3.72 12.18
N ARG A 143 -9.91 2.57 12.16
CA ARG A 143 -10.41 1.91 13.37
C ARG A 143 -9.35 1.09 14.11
N LYS A 144 -8.27 0.69 13.42
CA LYS A 144 -7.30 -0.31 13.89
C LYS A 144 -5.89 0.21 14.08
N THR A 145 -5.58 1.38 13.52
CA THR A 145 -4.27 2.02 13.66
C THR A 145 -3.94 2.28 15.14
N ILE A 146 -2.67 2.09 15.50
CA ILE A 146 -2.15 2.47 16.82
C ILE A 146 -1.93 3.97 16.96
N PHE A 147 -1.88 4.69 15.83
CA PHE A 147 -1.65 6.12 15.82
C PHE A 147 -3.00 6.82 15.94
N LYS A 148 -3.27 7.43 17.09
CA LYS A 148 -4.45 8.28 17.30
C LYS A 148 -4.15 9.74 16.98
#